data_AF-A0A7R9J7G8-F1
#
_entry.id   AF-A0A7R9J7G8-F1
#
_cell.length_a   1.000
_cell.length_b   1.000
_cell.length_c   1.000
_cell.angle_alpha   90.00
_cell.angle_beta   90.00
_cell.angle_gamma   90.00
#
_symmetry.space_group_name_H-M   'P 1'
#
loop_
_entity.id
_entity.type
_entity.pdbx_description
1 polymer ?
#
loop_
_entity_poly.entity_id
_entity_poly.type
_entity_poly.pdbx_seq_one_letter_code
_entity_poly.pdbx_strand_id
1 'polypeptide(L)'
;MDRSREAAFTYAISSAGVAYAVTAACSRGNISECGCDPGHKSRKEPAPQGWKWGGCSADVGYGMKFARRFLDAREIEGDERSLMNLHNNKAGRKAVKANLHTECKCHGVSGSCTMKTCWKTLPPFRQIGDSLMKKYSRARAVVAVQSGSRLSRRRPLQLVLKRPPPRGFKAVPALLRVPRRSDLVFLQDSPNYCEKDPSKGSLGTSGRLCNRTSRGTDGCDLMCCGRGYNTHQYTKTWQCHCKFHWCCYVNCDTCSERTEEYTCKSSQP
;
A
#
# COMPACT_ATOMS: atom_id res chain seq x y z
N MET A 1 -9.60 -1.52 -16.86
CA MET A 1 -8.68 -2.23 -15.93
C MET A 1 -9.20 -2.23 -14.48
N ASP A 2 -10.49 -1.99 -14.26
CA ASP A 2 -10.89 -1.23 -13.07
C ASP A 2 -11.46 -2.09 -11.94
N ARG A 3 -11.40 -3.41 -12.13
CA ARG A 3 -11.99 -4.43 -11.27
C ARG A 3 -11.02 -5.56 -10.90
N SER A 4 -9.74 -5.38 -11.27
CA SER A 4 -8.68 -6.37 -11.08
C SER A 4 -8.01 -6.26 -9.72
N ARG A 5 -7.08 -7.18 -9.45
CA ARG A 5 -6.26 -7.18 -8.23
C ARG A 5 -5.39 -5.91 -8.11
N GLU A 6 -4.90 -5.42 -9.24
CA GLU A 6 -4.07 -4.22 -9.37
C GLU A 6 -4.89 -2.98 -9.02
N ALA A 7 -6.11 -2.89 -9.55
CA ALA A 7 -7.05 -1.85 -9.16
C ALA A 7 -7.32 -1.86 -7.64
N ALA A 8 -7.53 -3.05 -7.06
CA ALA A 8 -7.72 -3.16 -5.61
C ALA A 8 -6.55 -2.56 -4.81
N PHE A 9 -5.31 -2.78 -5.26
CA PHE A 9 -4.13 -2.19 -4.65
C PHE A 9 -4.03 -0.69 -4.87
N THR A 10 -4.31 -0.17 -6.07
CA THR A 10 -4.24 1.28 -6.36
C THR A 10 -5.21 2.07 -5.47
N TYR A 11 -6.47 1.63 -5.35
CA TYR A 11 -7.43 2.25 -4.44
C TYR A 11 -6.94 2.22 -2.98
N ALA A 12 -6.41 1.08 -2.53
CA ALA A 12 -5.90 0.96 -1.17
C ALA A 12 -4.68 1.84 -0.89
N ILE A 13 -3.66 1.85 -1.76
CA ILE A 13 -2.44 2.65 -1.55
C ILE A 13 -2.72 4.14 -1.68
N SER A 14 -3.59 4.57 -2.60
CA SER A 14 -4.01 5.97 -2.72
C SER A 14 -4.77 6.42 -1.48
N SER A 15 -5.70 5.61 -0.96
CA SER A 15 -6.42 5.95 0.28
C SER A 15 -5.55 5.94 1.53
N ALA A 16 -4.57 5.03 1.58
CA ALA A 16 -3.54 5.05 2.60
C ALA A 16 -2.66 6.30 2.50
N GLY A 17 -2.27 6.71 1.29
CA GLY A 17 -1.45 7.90 1.03
C GLY A 17 -2.11 9.18 1.51
N VAL A 18 -3.39 9.39 1.18
CA VAL A 18 -4.15 10.56 1.66
C VAL A 18 -4.26 10.55 3.18
N ALA A 19 -4.64 9.41 3.78
CA ALA A 19 -4.74 9.31 5.24
C ALA A 19 -3.39 9.57 5.93
N TYR A 20 -2.29 9.07 5.36
CA TYR A 20 -0.94 9.26 5.86
C TYR A 20 -0.51 10.72 5.78
N ALA A 21 -0.60 11.33 4.59
CA ALA A 21 -0.13 12.69 4.33
C ALA A 21 -0.87 13.72 5.20
N VAL A 22 -2.20 13.60 5.30
CA VAL A 22 -3.01 14.49 6.15
C VAL A 22 -2.64 14.32 7.61
N THR A 23 -2.53 13.08 8.11
CA THR A 23 -2.14 12.83 9.50
C THR A 23 -0.76 13.40 9.81
N ALA A 24 0.21 13.23 8.90
CA ALA A 24 1.55 13.75 9.06
C ALA A 24 1.57 15.28 9.09
N ALA A 25 0.80 15.94 8.20
CA ALA A 25 0.66 17.39 8.18
C ALA A 25 0.02 17.93 9.46
N CYS A 26 -1.04 17.30 9.97
CA CYS A 26 -1.67 17.64 11.25
C CYS A 26 -0.67 17.54 12.42
N SER A 27 0.14 16.47 12.44
CA SER A 27 1.09 16.22 13.52
C SER A 27 2.28 17.21 13.51
N ARG A 28 2.55 17.84 12.36
CA ARG A 28 3.56 18.90 12.20
C ARG A 28 3.00 20.30 12.47
N GLY A 29 1.69 20.45 12.63
CA GLY A 29 1.03 21.76 12.75
C GLY A 29 0.93 22.52 11.43
N ASN A 30 1.03 21.84 10.28
CA ASN A 30 0.92 22.48 8.95
C ASN A 30 -0.53 22.81 8.55
N ILE A 31 -1.52 22.35 9.32
CA ILE A 31 -2.96 22.50 9.05
C ILE A 31 -3.61 23.00 10.34
N SER A 32 -4.36 24.10 10.26
CA SER A 32 -4.99 24.76 11.42
C SER A 32 -6.15 23.95 12.03
N GLU A 33 -6.88 23.20 11.22
CA GLU A 33 -8.11 22.50 11.62
C GLU A 33 -7.86 21.16 12.34
N CYS A 34 -6.60 20.76 12.52
CA CYS A 34 -6.22 19.51 13.17
C CYS A 34 -4.89 19.62 13.93
N GLY A 35 -4.56 18.58 14.70
CA GLY A 35 -3.33 18.54 15.47
C GLY A 35 -2.98 17.12 15.91
N CYS A 36 -2.33 17.02 17.06
CA CYS A 36 -1.99 15.75 17.69
C CYS A 36 -3.23 15.04 18.24
N ASP A 37 -3.18 13.71 18.36
CA ASP A 37 -4.24 12.88 18.92
C ASP A 37 -4.56 13.29 20.37
N PRO A 38 -5.77 13.78 20.67
CA PRO A 38 -6.17 14.16 22.02
C PRO A 38 -6.39 12.94 22.92
N GLY A 39 -6.50 11.73 22.36
CA GLY A 39 -6.84 10.49 23.05
C GLY A 39 -5.87 10.10 24.16
N HIS A 40 -4.61 10.57 24.11
CA HIS A 40 -3.63 10.34 25.18
C HIS A 40 -3.98 11.05 26.50
N LYS A 41 -4.78 12.14 26.46
CA LYS A 41 -5.30 12.79 27.68
C LYS A 41 -6.52 12.05 28.26
N SER A 42 -7.21 11.25 27.44
CA SER A 42 -8.42 10.50 27.83
C SER A 42 -8.13 9.06 28.25
N ARG A 43 -7.02 8.46 27.78
CA ARG A 43 -6.57 7.14 28.22
C ARG A 43 -6.06 7.23 29.65
N LYS A 44 -6.91 6.85 30.60
CA LYS A 44 -6.53 6.45 31.98
C LYS A 44 -5.69 5.16 32.02
N GLU A 45 -5.01 4.78 30.93
CA GLU A 45 -4.09 3.65 30.97
C GLU A 45 -2.80 4.13 31.62
N PRO A 46 -2.39 3.56 32.77
CA PRO A 46 -1.08 3.82 33.31
C PRO A 46 -0.05 3.49 32.22
N ALA A 47 0.86 4.41 31.96
CA ALA A 47 1.99 4.07 31.12
C ALA A 47 2.70 2.85 31.76
N PRO A 48 3.13 1.85 30.96
CA PRO A 48 3.91 0.73 31.48
C PRO A 48 5.08 1.23 32.32
N GLN A 49 5.44 0.51 33.40
CA GLN A 49 6.54 0.91 34.28
C GLN A 49 7.78 1.31 33.46
N GLY A 50 8.32 2.50 33.72
CA GLY A 50 9.55 3.00 33.09
C GLY A 50 9.37 4.00 31.93
N TRP A 51 8.17 4.48 31.60
CA TRP A 51 8.01 5.65 30.70
C TRP A 51 6.67 6.38 30.88
N LYS A 52 6.54 7.58 30.29
CA LYS A 52 5.31 8.40 30.31
C LYS A 52 4.83 8.74 28.90
N TRP A 53 3.53 8.82 28.70
CA TRP A 53 2.96 9.37 27.45
C TRP A 53 3.25 10.88 27.37
N GLY A 54 3.61 11.36 26.19
CA GLY A 54 3.81 12.78 25.92
C GLY A 54 4.10 13.02 24.44
N GLY A 55 4.63 14.19 24.09
CA GLY A 55 4.89 14.55 22.69
C GLY A 55 3.61 14.70 21.85
N CYS A 56 3.77 14.64 20.52
CA CYS A 56 2.68 14.73 19.57
C CYS A 56 2.38 13.34 19.00
N SER A 57 1.30 12.71 19.48
CA SER A 57 0.85 11.45 18.89
C SER A 57 0.06 11.71 17.61
N ALA A 58 0.28 10.90 16.58
CA ALA A 58 -0.35 11.07 15.27
C ALA A 58 -1.86 10.74 15.30
N ASP A 59 -2.71 11.72 15.01
CA ASP A 59 -4.17 11.50 14.87
C ASP A 59 -4.53 10.86 13.51
N VAL A 60 -4.25 9.56 13.39
CA VAL A 60 -4.66 8.78 12.21
C VAL A 60 -6.18 8.74 12.05
N GLY A 61 -6.95 8.93 13.12
CA GLY A 61 -8.40 8.96 13.06
C GLY A 61 -8.91 10.12 12.19
N TYR A 62 -8.33 11.31 12.38
CA TYR A 62 -8.60 12.48 11.56
C TYR A 62 -8.25 12.22 10.08
N GLY A 63 -7.02 11.78 9.80
CA GLY A 63 -6.57 11.50 8.41
C GLY A 63 -7.42 10.45 7.71
N MET A 64 -7.81 9.38 8.41
CA MET A 64 -8.73 8.37 7.86
C MET A 64 -10.13 8.95 7.56
N LYS A 65 -10.65 9.85 8.40
CA LYS A 65 -11.96 10.49 8.19
C LYS A 65 -11.91 11.44 6.99
N PHE A 66 -10.83 12.21 6.86
CA PHE A 66 -10.60 13.06 5.70
C PHE A 66 -10.53 12.22 4.41
N ALA A 67 -9.65 11.22 4.38
CA ALA A 67 -9.47 10.35 3.22
C ALA A 67 -10.78 9.63 2.82
N ARG A 68 -11.60 9.25 3.80
CA ARG A 68 -12.95 8.72 3.56
C ARG A 68 -13.84 9.75 2.87
N ARG A 69 -13.97 10.96 3.43
CA ARG A 69 -14.82 12.01 2.86
C ARG A 69 -14.39 12.41 1.45
N PHE A 70 -13.09 12.46 1.20
CA PHE A 70 -12.55 12.90 -0.08
C PHE A 70 -12.62 11.82 -1.17
N LEU A 71 -12.14 10.60 -0.88
CA LEU A 71 -12.03 9.55 -1.89
C LEU A 71 -13.32 8.76 -2.09
N ASP A 72 -14.06 8.49 -1.01
CA ASP A 72 -15.28 7.69 -1.10
C ASP A 72 -16.45 8.50 -1.69
N ALA A 73 -16.35 9.84 -1.74
CA ALA A 73 -17.38 10.71 -2.35
C ALA A 73 -17.55 10.50 -3.86
N ARG A 74 -16.57 9.88 -4.53
CA ARG A 74 -16.66 9.55 -5.97
C ARG A 74 -17.39 8.23 -6.23
N GLU A 75 -17.60 7.40 -5.21
CA GLU A 75 -18.17 6.06 -5.36
C GLU A 75 -19.69 6.08 -5.07
N ILE A 76 -20.46 6.76 -5.95
CA ILE A 76 -21.88 7.10 -5.72
C ILE A 76 -22.83 6.03 -6.28
N GLU A 77 -22.42 5.33 -7.35
CA GLU A 77 -23.31 4.46 -8.14
C GLU A 77 -23.89 3.28 -7.34
N GLY A 78 -23.21 2.86 -6.28
CA GLY A 78 -23.67 1.74 -5.45
C GLY A 78 -23.63 0.40 -6.16
N ASP A 79 -22.92 0.32 -7.28
CA ASP A 79 -22.70 -0.89 -8.06
C ASP A 79 -21.61 -1.78 -7.42
N GLU A 80 -21.37 -2.95 -8.01
CA GLU A 80 -20.38 -3.90 -7.51
C GLU A 80 -18.97 -3.28 -7.45
N ARG A 81 -18.62 -2.46 -8.45
CA ARG A 81 -17.34 -1.75 -8.54
C ARG A 81 -17.19 -0.74 -7.41
N SER A 82 -18.19 0.11 -7.20
CA SER A 82 -18.21 1.10 -6.13
C SER A 82 -18.02 0.44 -4.76
N LEU A 83 -18.70 -0.69 -4.52
CA LEU A 83 -18.52 -1.46 -3.29
C LEU A 83 -17.10 -2.02 -3.13
N MET A 84 -16.51 -2.53 -4.22
CA MET A 84 -15.12 -3.02 -4.24
C MET A 84 -14.15 -1.88 -3.91
N ASN A 85 -14.32 -0.72 -4.54
CA ASN A 85 -13.48 0.47 -4.34
C ASN A 85 -13.57 0.98 -2.90
N LEU A 86 -14.79 1.12 -2.36
CA LEU A 86 -15.04 1.50 -0.96
C LEU A 86 -14.38 0.52 0.03
N HIS A 87 -14.43 -0.79 -0.26
CA HIS A 87 -13.77 -1.80 0.57
C HIS A 87 -12.25 -1.61 0.57
N ASN A 88 -11.64 -1.49 -0.61
CA ASN A 88 -10.19 -1.38 -0.77
C ASN A 88 -9.65 -0.05 -0.23
N ASN A 89 -10.36 1.06 -0.44
CA ASN A 89 -10.06 2.35 0.19
C ASN A 89 -10.01 2.22 1.73
N LYS A 90 -11.02 1.56 2.31
CA LYS A 90 -11.09 1.31 3.75
C LYS A 90 -9.96 0.40 4.24
N ALA A 91 -9.58 -0.62 3.47
CA ALA A 91 -8.45 -1.48 3.80
C ALA A 91 -7.13 -0.70 3.81
N GLY A 92 -6.93 0.20 2.83
CA GLY A 92 -5.82 1.14 2.75
C GLY A 92 -5.69 2.03 3.98
N ARG A 93 -6.77 2.75 4.33
CA ARG A 93 -6.83 3.59 5.54
C ARG A 93 -6.53 2.80 6.83
N LYS A 94 -7.03 1.57 6.92
CA LYS A 94 -6.76 0.69 8.06
C LYS A 94 -5.31 0.21 8.11
N ALA A 95 -4.65 0.04 6.96
CA ALA A 95 -3.24 -0.31 6.93
C ALA A 95 -2.38 0.78 7.59
N VAL A 96 -2.71 2.06 7.37
CA VAL A 96 -2.03 3.18 8.08
C VAL A 96 -2.17 3.03 9.59
N LYS A 97 -3.40 2.87 10.08
CA LYS A 97 -3.67 2.71 11.52
C LYS A 97 -3.00 1.48 12.14
N ALA A 98 -2.96 0.37 11.40
CA ALA A 98 -2.40 -0.89 11.88
C ALA A 98 -0.87 -0.89 11.98
N ASN A 99 -0.19 -0.01 11.23
CA ASN A 99 1.27 0.10 11.26
C ASN A 99 1.76 1.27 12.14
N LEU A 100 0.89 1.88 12.95
CA LEU A 100 1.32 2.85 13.96
C LEU A 100 2.21 2.18 15.01
N HIS A 101 3.41 2.71 15.19
CA HIS A 101 4.32 2.27 16.25
C HIS A 101 4.48 3.35 17.32
N THR A 102 5.00 2.93 18.47
CA THR A 102 5.34 3.83 19.58
C THR A 102 6.82 4.20 19.44
N GLU A 103 7.12 5.50 19.37
CA GLU A 103 8.48 6.01 19.47
C GLU A 103 8.69 6.68 20.82
N CYS A 104 9.91 6.57 21.35
CA CYS A 104 10.29 7.11 22.64
C CYS A 104 11.55 7.95 22.53
N LYS A 105 11.60 9.06 23.27
CA LYS A 105 12.81 9.86 23.47
C LYS A 105 13.28 9.77 24.92
N CYS A 106 14.52 9.36 25.09
CA CYS A 106 15.22 9.34 26.37
C CYS A 106 15.77 10.72 26.71
N HIS A 107 15.66 11.11 27.96
CA HIS A 107 16.09 12.44 28.44
C HIS A 107 16.56 12.38 29.90
N GLY A 108 17.08 11.24 30.34
CA GLY A 108 17.79 11.13 31.61
C GLY A 108 19.17 11.78 31.55
N VAL A 109 19.83 11.86 32.71
CA VAL A 109 21.19 12.41 32.85
C VAL A 109 22.11 11.78 31.81
N SER A 110 22.88 12.61 31.10
CA SER A 110 23.81 12.21 30.03
C SER A 110 23.17 11.40 28.89
N GLY A 111 21.88 11.59 28.61
CA GLY A 111 21.15 10.87 27.56
C GLY A 111 20.67 9.47 27.96
N SER A 112 20.73 9.12 29.24
CA SER A 112 20.23 7.84 29.74
C SER A 112 18.71 7.68 29.54
N CYS A 113 18.25 6.43 29.40
CA CYS A 113 16.83 6.09 29.24
C CYS A 113 16.11 5.77 30.56
N THR A 114 16.66 6.18 31.70
CA THR A 114 16.03 6.07 33.03
C THR A 114 14.68 6.79 33.06
N MET A 115 14.58 7.89 32.32
CA MET A 115 13.34 8.56 31.98
C MET A 115 13.21 8.67 30.46
N LYS A 116 12.04 8.28 29.94
CA LYS A 116 11.70 8.42 28.53
C LYS A 116 10.23 8.77 28.36
N THR A 117 9.95 9.52 27.31
CA THR A 117 8.60 9.94 26.91
C THR A 117 8.31 9.34 25.56
N CYS A 118 7.12 8.77 25.38
CA CYS A 118 6.75 8.15 24.12
C CYS A 118 5.43 8.68 23.55
N TRP A 119 5.30 8.57 22.23
CA TRP A 119 4.13 8.94 21.44
C TRP A 119 3.87 7.92 20.33
N LYS A 120 2.65 7.91 19.79
CA LYS A 120 2.34 7.15 18.57
C LYS A 120 2.76 7.95 17.35
N THR A 121 3.46 7.32 16.43
CA THR A 121 3.94 7.98 15.21
C THR A 121 3.64 7.14 13.97
N LEU A 122 3.67 7.79 12.82
CA LEU A 122 3.56 7.14 11.52
C LEU A 122 4.91 6.48 11.15
N PRO A 123 4.92 5.24 10.63
CA PRO A 123 6.13 4.65 10.09
C PRO A 123 6.52 5.32 8.77
N PRO A 124 7.71 5.06 8.21
CA PRO A 124 8.00 5.37 6.82
C PRO A 124 6.92 4.77 5.90
N PHE A 125 6.42 5.55 4.95
CA PHE A 125 5.32 5.11 4.07
C PHE A 125 5.64 3.82 3.29
N ARG A 126 6.92 3.56 3.02
CA ARG A 126 7.42 2.30 2.43
C ARG A 126 6.88 1.07 3.18
N GLN A 127 6.87 1.08 4.51
CA GLN A 127 6.39 -0.04 5.33
C GLN A 127 4.89 -0.28 5.14
N ILE A 128 4.10 0.78 4.98
CA ILE A 128 2.67 0.68 4.67
C ILE A 128 2.48 0.08 3.26
N GLY A 129 3.29 0.53 2.29
CA GLY A 129 3.34 -0.04 0.94
C GLY A 129 3.65 -1.54 0.95
N ASP A 130 4.65 -1.97 1.72
CA ASP A 130 4.99 -3.39 1.87
C ASP A 130 3.86 -4.20 2.54
N SER A 131 3.23 -3.63 3.57
CA SER A 131 2.07 -4.24 4.24
C SER A 131 0.89 -4.44 3.28
N LEU A 132 0.63 -3.44 2.41
CA LEU A 132 -0.40 -3.53 1.37
C LEU A 132 0.00 -4.48 0.24
N MET A 133 1.28 -4.56 -0.12
CA MET A 133 1.76 -5.49 -1.14
C MET A 133 1.60 -6.95 -0.68
N LYS A 134 1.86 -7.23 0.60
CA LYS A 134 1.55 -8.54 1.22
C LYS A 134 0.05 -8.87 1.20
N LYS A 135 -0.83 -7.86 1.22
CA LYS A 135 -2.28 -8.05 1.08
C LYS A 135 -2.69 -8.22 -0.38
N TYR A 136 -2.02 -7.54 -1.31
CA TYR A 136 -2.22 -7.71 -2.75
C TYR A 136 -1.95 -9.15 -3.18
N SER A 137 -0.82 -9.74 -2.78
CA SER A 137 -0.50 -11.15 -3.13
C SER A 137 -1.51 -12.17 -2.60
N ARG A 138 -2.30 -11.81 -1.57
CA ARG A 138 -3.33 -12.66 -0.93
C ARG A 138 -4.76 -12.13 -1.14
N ALA A 139 -4.93 -11.21 -2.09
CA ALA A 139 -6.21 -10.59 -2.37
C ALA A 139 -7.26 -11.63 -2.77
N ARG A 140 -8.52 -11.34 -2.45
CA ARG A 140 -9.61 -12.29 -2.57
C ARG A 140 -10.55 -11.93 -3.71
N ALA A 141 -10.85 -12.89 -4.57
CA ALA A 141 -11.92 -12.75 -5.54
C ALA A 141 -13.28 -12.68 -4.81
N VAL A 142 -14.12 -11.73 -5.19
CA VAL A 142 -15.45 -11.53 -4.61
C VAL A 142 -16.50 -11.42 -5.71
N VAL A 143 -17.76 -11.61 -5.33
CA VAL A 143 -18.94 -11.30 -6.15
C VAL A 143 -19.90 -10.46 -5.32
N ALA A 144 -20.69 -9.61 -5.95
CA ALA A 144 -21.76 -8.90 -5.27
C ALA A 144 -23.03 -9.74 -5.28
N VAL A 145 -23.66 -9.88 -4.12
CA VAL A 145 -24.96 -10.53 -3.97
C VAL A 145 -25.95 -9.55 -3.38
N GLN A 146 -27.22 -9.66 -3.76
CA GLN A 146 -28.29 -8.89 -3.12
C GLN A 146 -28.47 -9.39 -1.69
N SER A 147 -28.33 -8.48 -0.73
CA SER A 147 -28.51 -8.75 0.70
C SER A 147 -29.79 -8.06 1.18
N GLY A 148 -30.77 -8.83 1.69
CA GLY A 148 -31.99 -8.27 2.28
C GLY A 148 -33.22 -9.18 2.13
N SER A 149 -34.22 -9.00 3.01
CA SER A 149 -35.52 -9.68 2.89
C SER A 149 -36.22 -9.28 1.59
N ARG A 150 -37.00 -10.20 1.00
CA ARG A 150 -37.79 -9.93 -0.22
C ARG A 150 -38.75 -8.73 -0.06
N LEU A 151 -39.08 -8.36 1.18
CA LEU A 151 -39.96 -7.25 1.57
C LEU A 151 -39.28 -5.86 1.59
N SER A 152 -37.95 -5.76 1.49
CA SER A 152 -37.28 -4.46 1.51
C SER A 152 -37.30 -3.78 0.14
N ARG A 153 -37.81 -2.54 0.07
CA ARG A 153 -37.77 -1.68 -1.13
C ARG A 153 -36.35 -1.40 -1.64
N ARG A 154 -35.33 -1.50 -0.78
CA ARG A 154 -33.91 -1.39 -1.16
C ARG A 154 -33.21 -2.69 -0.85
N ARG A 155 -32.64 -3.33 -1.87
CA ARG A 155 -31.81 -4.54 -1.74
C ARG A 155 -30.34 -4.14 -1.88
N PRO A 156 -29.66 -3.76 -0.79
CA PRO A 156 -28.25 -3.39 -0.88
C PRO A 156 -27.42 -4.57 -1.38
N LEU A 157 -26.45 -4.28 -2.26
CA LEU A 157 -25.45 -5.25 -2.66
C LEU A 157 -24.45 -5.48 -1.52
N GLN A 158 -24.01 -6.72 -1.37
CA GLN A 158 -22.99 -7.13 -0.41
C GLN A 158 -21.92 -7.96 -1.10
N LEU A 159 -20.65 -7.65 -0.84
CA LEU A 159 -19.53 -8.43 -1.34
C LEU A 159 -19.35 -9.71 -0.53
N VAL A 160 -19.30 -10.84 -1.23
CA VAL A 160 -19.04 -12.17 -0.66
C VAL A 160 -17.91 -12.84 -1.41
N LEU A 161 -17.15 -13.70 -0.73
CA LEU A 161 -16.00 -14.39 -1.32
C LEU A 161 -16.46 -15.35 -2.44
N LYS A 162 -15.79 -15.29 -3.59
CA LYS A 162 -15.95 -16.24 -4.70
C LYS A 162 -15.32 -17.57 -4.29
N ARG A 163 -16.12 -18.53 -3.83
CA ARG A 163 -15.67 -19.91 -3.57
C ARG A 163 -16.00 -20.79 -4.78
N PRO A 164 -15.07 -21.62 -5.28
CA PRO A 164 -15.47 -22.78 -6.05
C PRO A 164 -16.30 -23.69 -5.12
N PRO A 165 -17.49 -24.14 -5.52
CA PRO A 165 -18.21 -25.13 -4.73
C PRO A 165 -17.35 -26.40 -4.55
N PRO A 166 -17.46 -27.13 -3.42
CA PRO A 166 -16.97 -28.50 -3.35
C PRO A 166 -17.56 -29.31 -4.51
N ARG A 167 -16.76 -30.19 -5.13
CA ARG A 167 -17.19 -31.01 -6.27
C ARG A 167 -18.55 -31.67 -5.94
N GLY A 168 -19.58 -31.37 -6.73
CA GLY A 168 -20.93 -31.95 -6.61
C GLY A 168 -21.98 -31.13 -5.84
N PHE A 169 -21.66 -29.99 -5.22
CA PHE A 169 -22.64 -29.19 -4.46
C PHE A 169 -22.88 -27.81 -5.07
N LYS A 170 -24.14 -27.35 -5.15
CA LYS A 170 -24.46 -25.95 -5.48
C LYS A 170 -24.11 -25.04 -4.30
N ALA A 171 -23.56 -23.86 -4.57
CA ALA A 171 -23.22 -22.89 -3.52
C ALA A 171 -24.47 -22.47 -2.73
N VAL A 172 -24.53 -22.78 -1.44
CA VAL A 172 -25.67 -22.45 -0.57
C VAL A 172 -25.51 -21.01 -0.02
N PRO A 173 -26.53 -20.13 -0.14
CA PRO A 173 -26.45 -18.73 0.31
C PRO A 173 -26.11 -18.53 1.80
N ALA A 174 -26.52 -19.46 2.68
CA ALA A 174 -26.25 -19.38 4.12
C ALA A 174 -24.76 -19.52 4.51
N LEU A 175 -23.90 -19.97 3.58
CA LEU A 175 -22.46 -20.17 3.78
C LEU A 175 -21.60 -19.07 3.13
N LEU A 176 -22.22 -18.00 2.62
CA LEU A 176 -21.52 -16.91 1.95
C LEU A 176 -20.69 -16.11 2.95
N ARG A 177 -19.37 -16.27 2.87
CA ARG A 177 -18.41 -15.64 3.77
C ARG A 177 -18.06 -14.24 3.26
N VAL A 178 -18.19 -13.24 4.14
CA VAL A 178 -17.81 -11.85 3.86
C VAL A 178 -16.27 -11.69 3.99
N PRO A 179 -15.61 -10.94 3.09
CA PRO A 179 -14.19 -10.63 3.21
C PRO A 179 -13.88 -9.83 4.47
N ARG A 180 -12.68 -10.00 5.06
CA ARG A 180 -12.30 -9.19 6.22
C ARG A 180 -12.10 -7.75 5.78
N ARG A 181 -12.40 -6.79 6.66
CA ARG A 181 -12.21 -5.35 6.40
C ARG A 181 -10.75 -4.93 6.13
N SER A 182 -9.81 -5.85 6.32
CA SER A 182 -8.37 -5.67 6.11
C SER A 182 -7.88 -6.31 4.82
N ASP A 183 -8.70 -7.11 4.15
CA ASP A 183 -8.35 -7.82 2.93
C ASP A 183 -8.44 -6.84 1.74
N LEU A 184 -7.68 -7.11 0.68
CA LEU A 184 -7.93 -6.51 -0.62
C LEU A 184 -8.81 -7.46 -1.43
N VAL A 185 -9.76 -6.90 -2.17
CA VAL A 185 -10.76 -7.67 -2.91
C VAL A 185 -10.86 -7.20 -4.35
N PHE A 186 -11.12 -8.14 -5.26
CA PHE A 186 -11.27 -7.87 -6.70
C PHE A 186 -12.44 -8.66 -7.29
N LEU A 187 -13.05 -8.15 -8.36
CA LEU A 187 -14.22 -8.77 -8.99
C LEU A 187 -13.84 -9.61 -10.22
N GLN A 188 -12.79 -9.19 -10.95
CA GLN A 188 -12.37 -9.78 -12.21
C GLN A 188 -10.91 -10.21 -12.17
N ASP A 189 -10.60 -11.31 -12.85
CA ASP A 189 -9.23 -11.77 -13.00
C ASP A 189 -8.39 -10.77 -13.80
N SER A 190 -7.12 -10.63 -13.42
CA SER A 190 -6.20 -9.71 -14.07
C SER A 190 -5.92 -10.18 -15.50
N PRO A 191 -5.88 -9.28 -16.48
CA PRO A 191 -5.54 -9.64 -17.85
C PRO A 191 -4.06 -9.99 -18.00
N ASN A 192 -3.70 -10.52 -19.17
CA ASN A 192 -2.31 -10.66 -19.56
C ASN A 192 -1.71 -9.26 -19.86
N TYR A 193 -0.61 -8.91 -19.20
CA TYR A 193 0.09 -7.62 -19.35
C TYR A 193 1.29 -7.68 -20.30
N CYS A 194 1.57 -8.83 -20.92
CA CYS A 194 2.73 -9.04 -21.78
C CYS A 194 2.68 -8.18 -23.05
N GLU A 195 1.51 -8.18 -23.71
CA GLU A 195 1.29 -7.45 -24.96
C GLU A 195 0.53 -6.16 -24.71
N LYS A 196 0.68 -5.22 -25.64
CA LYS A 196 -0.06 -3.96 -25.63
C LYS A 196 -1.53 -4.23 -25.91
N ASP A 197 -2.39 -3.80 -25.00
CA ASP A 197 -3.84 -3.90 -25.12
C ASP A 197 -4.48 -2.59 -24.65
N PRO A 198 -4.79 -1.66 -25.58
CA PRO A 198 -5.39 -0.37 -25.24
C PRO A 198 -6.76 -0.51 -24.57
N SER A 199 -7.54 -1.55 -24.91
CA SER A 199 -8.88 -1.76 -24.33
C SER A 199 -8.81 -2.05 -22.84
N LYS A 200 -7.74 -2.72 -22.41
CA LYS A 200 -7.49 -3.03 -21.00
C LYS A 200 -6.58 -2.02 -20.32
N GLY A 201 -6.02 -1.05 -21.06
CA GLY A 201 -5.04 -0.08 -20.56
C GLY A 201 -3.64 -0.65 -20.37
N SER A 202 -3.34 -1.81 -20.97
CA SER A 202 -2.01 -2.43 -20.90
C SER A 202 -1.09 -1.84 -21.97
N LEU A 203 0.08 -1.36 -21.59
CA LEU A 203 1.10 -0.90 -22.54
C LEU A 203 1.99 -2.04 -23.06
N GLY A 204 1.87 -3.24 -22.48
CA GLY A 204 2.79 -4.36 -22.73
C GLY A 204 4.08 -4.25 -21.92
N THR A 205 4.97 -5.23 -22.07
CA THR A 205 6.26 -5.26 -21.39
C THR A 205 7.46 -4.98 -22.28
N SER A 206 7.26 -4.71 -23.57
CA SER A 206 8.35 -4.34 -24.48
C SER A 206 9.08 -3.08 -23.98
N GLY A 207 10.41 -3.08 -24.10
CA GLY A 207 11.28 -1.99 -23.67
C GLY A 207 11.46 -1.86 -22.15
N ARG A 208 10.81 -2.69 -21.33
CA ARG A 208 10.98 -2.65 -19.87
C ARG A 208 12.31 -3.28 -19.46
N LEU A 209 12.91 -2.71 -18.41
CA LEU A 209 14.07 -3.28 -17.76
C LEU A 209 13.74 -4.63 -17.12
N CYS A 210 14.67 -5.56 -17.23
CA CYS A 210 14.58 -6.86 -16.60
C CYS A 210 15.91 -7.25 -15.94
N ASN A 211 15.81 -8.15 -14.96
CA ASN A 211 16.96 -8.66 -14.23
C ASN A 211 17.32 -10.06 -14.72
N ARG A 212 18.49 -10.22 -15.36
CA ARG A 212 18.92 -11.52 -15.90
C ARG A 212 19.18 -12.58 -14.83
N THR A 213 19.56 -12.18 -13.61
CA THR A 213 19.88 -13.13 -12.52
C THR A 213 18.67 -13.51 -11.68
N SER A 214 17.58 -12.72 -11.75
CA SER A 214 16.36 -12.99 -11.00
C SER A 214 15.52 -14.08 -11.66
N ARG A 215 14.99 -14.99 -10.84
CA ARG A 215 13.93 -15.94 -11.24
C ARG A 215 12.52 -15.46 -10.86
N GLY A 216 12.42 -14.25 -10.29
CA GLY A 216 11.16 -13.64 -9.87
C GLY A 216 10.44 -12.95 -11.02
N THR A 217 9.39 -12.20 -10.69
CA THR A 217 8.61 -11.44 -11.67
C THR A 217 9.40 -10.33 -12.35
N ASP A 218 10.53 -9.89 -11.79
CA ASP A 218 11.48 -8.95 -12.37
C ASP A 218 12.52 -9.63 -13.28
N GLY A 219 12.55 -10.97 -13.29
CA GLY A 219 13.41 -11.79 -14.12
C GLY A 219 13.13 -11.64 -15.61
N CYS A 220 14.15 -11.64 -16.45
CA CYS A 220 13.97 -11.44 -17.89
C CYS A 220 13.05 -12.48 -18.56
N ASP A 221 13.05 -13.73 -18.08
CA ASP A 221 12.17 -14.77 -18.62
C ASP A 221 10.68 -14.44 -18.42
N LEU A 222 10.33 -13.93 -17.23
CA LEU A 222 8.97 -13.57 -16.84
C LEU A 222 8.57 -12.17 -17.29
N MET A 223 9.41 -11.16 -17.07
CA MET A 223 9.16 -9.77 -17.49
C MET A 223 8.97 -9.66 -18.99
N CYS A 224 9.78 -10.39 -19.76
CA CYS A 224 9.75 -10.34 -21.22
C CYS A 224 8.85 -11.40 -21.85
N CYS A 225 8.14 -12.19 -21.02
CA CYS A 225 7.16 -13.18 -21.45
C CYS A 225 7.69 -14.17 -22.50
N GLY A 226 8.95 -14.59 -22.37
CA GLY A 226 9.60 -15.51 -23.30
C GLY A 226 10.08 -14.91 -24.63
N ARG A 227 9.87 -13.61 -24.91
CA ARG A 227 10.32 -12.95 -26.15
C ARG A 227 11.84 -12.72 -26.22
N GLY A 228 12.54 -12.94 -25.10
CA GLY A 228 13.94 -12.58 -24.93
C GLY A 228 14.15 -11.09 -24.64
N TYR A 229 15.41 -10.68 -24.54
CA TYR A 229 15.83 -9.33 -24.15
C TYR A 229 17.05 -8.87 -24.95
N ASN A 230 17.19 -7.55 -25.09
CA ASN A 230 18.37 -6.88 -25.61
C ASN A 230 19.35 -6.61 -24.47
N THR A 231 20.64 -6.56 -24.79
CA THR A 231 21.71 -6.22 -23.85
C THR A 231 22.37 -4.93 -24.30
N HIS A 232 22.39 -3.94 -23.41
CA HIS A 232 23.04 -2.65 -23.61
C HIS A 232 24.20 -2.53 -22.63
N GLN A 233 25.41 -2.30 -23.14
CA GLN A 233 26.59 -2.03 -22.32
C GLN A 233 26.73 -0.52 -22.14
N TYR A 234 26.87 -0.09 -20.89
CA TYR A 234 27.12 1.31 -20.55
C TYR A 234 28.17 1.41 -19.44
N THR A 235 28.84 2.56 -19.36
CA THR A 235 29.80 2.82 -18.29
C THR A 235 29.10 3.62 -17.20
N LYS A 236 28.92 3.02 -16.03
CA LYS A 236 28.34 3.66 -14.86
C LYS A 236 29.45 4.38 -14.11
N THR A 237 29.30 5.69 -13.90
CA THR A 237 30.26 6.51 -13.14
C THR A 237 29.67 6.93 -11.80
N TRP A 238 30.44 6.86 -10.71
CA TRP A 238 30.03 7.32 -9.39
C TRP A 238 31.21 7.84 -8.56
N GLN A 239 30.91 8.59 -7.51
CA GLN A 239 31.90 9.07 -6.56
C GLN A 239 32.33 7.94 -5.61
N CYS A 240 33.62 7.68 -5.54
CA CYS A 240 34.21 6.59 -4.76
C CYS A 240 35.40 7.11 -3.94
N HIS A 241 35.91 6.27 -3.04
CA HIS A 241 37.09 6.58 -2.20
C HIS A 241 37.02 7.94 -1.48
N CYS A 242 35.81 8.33 -1.09
CA CYS A 242 35.55 9.62 -0.47
C CYS A 242 36.29 9.76 0.87
N LYS A 243 37.16 10.77 0.95
CA LYS A 243 37.90 11.15 2.16
C LYS A 243 37.32 12.43 2.74
N PHE A 244 36.93 12.36 4.00
CA PHE A 244 36.51 13.53 4.75
C PHE A 244 37.74 14.27 5.28
N HIS A 245 37.84 15.55 4.95
CA HIS A 245 38.87 16.43 5.48
C HIS A 245 38.28 17.25 6.62
N TRP A 246 38.87 17.12 7.82
CA TRP A 246 38.47 17.93 8.97
C TRP A 246 38.70 19.41 8.63
N CYS A 247 37.66 20.24 8.82
CA CYS A 247 37.42 21.53 8.13
C CYS A 247 36.68 21.43 6.76
N CYS A 248 35.67 20.55 6.74
CA CYS A 248 34.34 20.70 6.14
C CYS A 248 34.12 20.38 4.65
N TYR A 249 34.98 19.58 4.03
CA TYR A 249 34.69 19.06 2.70
C TYR A 249 35.03 17.58 2.57
N VAL A 250 34.36 16.94 1.62
CA VAL A 250 34.62 15.56 1.22
C VAL A 250 35.25 15.63 -0.15
N ASN A 251 36.43 15.04 -0.30
CA ASN A 251 37.05 14.85 -1.60
C ASN A 251 36.81 13.40 -2.03
N CYS A 252 36.30 13.19 -3.24
CA CYS A 252 36.00 11.87 -3.79
C CYS A 252 36.65 11.72 -5.15
N ASP A 253 37.07 10.49 -5.46
CA ASP A 253 37.49 10.14 -6.81
C ASP A 253 36.26 9.81 -7.67
N THR A 254 36.38 9.97 -8.99
CA THR A 254 35.36 9.48 -9.91
C THR A 254 35.74 8.08 -10.39
N CYS A 255 35.01 7.06 -9.92
CA CYS A 255 35.14 5.69 -10.38
C CYS A 255 34.17 5.41 -11.54
N SER A 256 34.51 4.42 -12.35
CA SER A 256 33.67 3.92 -13.43
C SER A 256 33.71 2.40 -13.54
N GLU A 257 32.58 1.78 -13.82
CA GLU A 257 32.46 0.35 -14.11
C GLU A 257 31.62 0.12 -15.35
N ARG A 258 32.03 -0.86 -16.17
CA ARG A 258 31.22 -1.33 -17.29
C ARG A 258 30.09 -2.19 -16.75
N THR A 259 28.86 -1.77 -16.97
CA THR A 259 27.66 -2.47 -16.53
C THR A 259 26.78 -2.83 -17.73
N GLU A 260 26.06 -3.95 -17.60
CA GLU A 260 25.08 -4.39 -18.59
C GLU A 260 23.66 -4.06 -18.10
N GLU A 261 22.84 -3.55 -19.02
CA GLU A 261 21.41 -3.35 -18.84
C GLU A 261 20.63 -4.24 -19.81
N TYR A 262 19.54 -4.84 -19.35
CA TYR A 262 18.73 -5.75 -20.16
C TYR A 262 17.31 -5.19 -20.32
N THR A 263 16.83 -5.12 -21.57
CA THR A 263 15.50 -4.59 -21.90
C THR A 263 14.70 -5.61 -22.71
N CYS A 264 13.41 -5.76 -22.42
CA CYS A 264 12.57 -6.75 -23.10
C CYS A 264 12.37 -6.42 -24.59
N LYS A 265 12.46 -7.45 -25.44
CA LYS A 265 12.21 -7.32 -26.88
C LYS A 265 10.72 -7.11 -27.19
N SER A 266 10.46 -6.43 -28.30
CA SER A 266 9.13 -6.37 -28.93
C SER A 266 8.77 -7.71 -29.54
N SER A 267 7.47 -8.02 -29.60
CA SER A 267 6.94 -9.10 -30.44
C SER A 267 7.31 -8.81 -31.90
N GLN A 268 7.86 -9.81 -32.60
CA GLN A 268 8.08 -9.71 -34.05
C GLN A 268 6.71 -9.65 -34.74
N PRO A 269 6.56 -8.80 -35.78
CA PRO A 269 5.33 -8.73 -36.56
C PRO A 269 5.02 -10.04 -37.29
#